data_AF-A0A5J5K6J4-F1
#
_entry.id   AF-A0A5J5K6J4-F1
#
_cell.length_a   1.000
_cell.length_b   1.000
_cell.length_c   1.000
_cell.angle_alpha   90.00
_cell.angle_beta   90.00
_cell.angle_gamma   90.00
#
_symmetry.space_group_name_H-M   'P 1'
#
loop_
_entity.id
_entity.type
_entity.pdbx_description
1 polymer ?
#
loop_
_entity_poly.entity_id
_entity_poly.type
_entity_poly.pdbx_seq_one_letter_code
_entity_poly.pdbx_strand_id
1 'polypeptide(L)'
;MFGILRPCARHSCPSVHEAWRAHLCGLCLTLRDHHGQLARTATNYDGLVLSVLTEAQAGVRPGASRRTAGPCALRGFRPAEVVPSADRGARLAAVVSLALAAEKIRDHAADGDGIAGRRVRGAPLRVAAASWTSAARRGGEAIGFDTTVLTEVAGRQALLEASAGRTLLGLTEPTETAAAAAFAHTAVLAGRPGNAESLREAGRLFGRLAHVLDAVEDLAEDRARGAFNPLDATGTSPAEARRVCEEALHGLRLAVADLDLEERHLVEALLCGETRRAVTRAFGTPPPATRPHHLPSPAGEHGEPPCVAFTAVAGVATFVTCGLYRPPWSPYRQAPWTDRCFCDSCDCPDCSGCCDCCSGDGCCSGDGCCCGDGCCCGDGCSCDCGS
;
A
#
# COMPACT_ATOMS: atom_id res chain seq x y z
N MET A 1 -5.33 -3.82 -5.24
CA MET A 1 -4.58 -3.44 -4.03
C MET A 1 -3.92 -2.12 -4.37
N PHE A 2 -4.49 -1.03 -3.89
CA PHE A 2 -3.96 0.32 -4.04
C PHE A 2 -3.05 0.62 -2.84
N GLY A 3 -2.16 1.59 -3.00
CA GLY A 3 -1.31 2.09 -1.92
C GLY A 3 0.02 2.66 -2.41
N ILE A 4 0.57 3.55 -1.60
CA ILE A 4 1.81 4.29 -1.82
C ILE A 4 3.02 3.34 -1.71
N LEU A 5 2.93 2.34 -0.83
CA LEU A 5 4.04 1.48 -0.41
C LEU A 5 4.18 0.19 -1.23
N ARG A 6 4.43 0.33 -2.54
CA ARG A 6 4.54 -0.79 -3.47
C ARG A 6 5.95 -0.89 -4.11
N PRO A 7 6.92 -1.52 -3.42
CA PRO A 7 8.26 -1.74 -3.97
C PRO A 7 8.20 -2.48 -5.30
N CYS A 8 8.91 -1.96 -6.28
CA CYS A 8 9.07 -2.64 -7.57
C CYS A 8 9.93 -3.89 -7.42
N ALA A 9 9.35 -5.07 -7.64
CA ALA A 9 10.05 -6.36 -7.49
C ALA A 9 11.33 -6.49 -8.35
N ARG A 10 11.42 -5.74 -9.47
CA ARG A 10 12.57 -5.78 -10.39
C ARG A 10 13.70 -4.84 -9.98
N HIS A 11 13.40 -3.79 -9.21
CA HIS A 11 14.36 -2.71 -8.91
C HIS A 11 14.66 -2.56 -7.42
N SER A 12 13.84 -3.14 -6.54
CA SER A 12 14.14 -3.21 -5.11
C SER A 12 15.21 -4.27 -4.85
N CYS A 13 16.07 -4.01 -3.87
CA CYS A 13 17.00 -5.01 -3.35
C CYS A 13 16.24 -6.32 -3.00
N PRO A 14 16.74 -7.50 -3.40
CA PRO A 14 16.04 -8.77 -3.15
C PRO A 14 15.64 -8.99 -1.69
N SER A 15 16.49 -8.59 -0.74
CA SER A 15 16.23 -8.71 0.70
C SER A 15 15.07 -7.81 1.16
N VAL A 16 15.01 -6.57 0.67
CA VAL A 16 13.89 -5.64 0.95
C VAL A 16 12.59 -6.19 0.40
N HIS A 17 12.62 -6.71 -0.83
CA HIS A 17 11.43 -7.27 -1.46
C HIS A 17 10.93 -8.53 -0.75
N GLU A 18 11.84 -9.40 -0.33
CA GLU A 18 11.51 -10.59 0.46
C GLU A 18 10.90 -10.22 1.81
N ALA A 19 11.51 -9.29 2.54
CA ALA A 19 11.00 -8.82 3.81
C ALA A 19 9.62 -8.16 3.65
N TRP A 20 9.46 -7.25 2.69
CA TRP A 20 8.16 -6.66 2.34
C TRP A 20 7.10 -7.72 2.04
N ARG A 21 7.44 -8.74 1.23
CA ARG A 21 6.54 -9.84 0.90
C ARG A 21 6.15 -10.66 2.13
N ALA A 22 7.08 -10.87 3.07
CA ALA A 22 6.82 -11.56 4.32
C ALA A 22 5.77 -10.81 5.17
N HIS A 23 5.83 -9.48 5.24
CA HIS A 23 4.83 -8.65 5.90
C HIS A 23 3.50 -8.62 5.14
N LEU A 24 3.50 -8.45 3.82
CA LEU A 24 2.28 -8.45 3.01
C LEU A 24 1.51 -9.77 3.13
N CYS A 25 2.22 -10.89 2.98
CA CYS A 25 1.61 -12.21 3.13
C CYS A 25 1.19 -12.48 4.58
N GLY A 26 1.98 -12.00 5.55
CA GLY A 26 1.64 -12.04 6.97
C GLY A 26 0.34 -11.31 7.28
N LEU A 27 0.17 -10.08 6.76
CA LEU A 27 -1.07 -9.30 6.87
C LEU A 27 -2.26 -10.04 6.28
N CYS A 28 -2.14 -10.54 5.04
CA CYS A 28 -3.20 -11.30 4.38
C CYS A 28 -3.66 -12.52 5.19
N LEU A 29 -2.70 -13.25 5.78
CA LEU A 29 -2.97 -14.42 6.60
C LEU A 29 -3.51 -14.04 7.98
N THR A 30 -3.08 -12.92 8.54
CA THR A 30 -3.62 -12.37 9.80
C THR A 30 -5.08 -11.97 9.64
N LEU A 31 -5.42 -11.27 8.56
CA LEU A 31 -6.82 -10.96 8.20
C LEU A 31 -7.66 -12.24 8.10
N ARG A 32 -7.14 -13.27 7.42
CA ARG A 32 -7.82 -14.56 7.30
C ARG A 32 -8.04 -15.23 8.66
N ASP A 33 -6.98 -15.34 9.45
CA ASP A 33 -6.95 -16.16 10.67
C ASP A 33 -7.81 -15.54 11.78
N HIS A 34 -7.88 -14.20 11.87
CA HIS A 34 -8.62 -13.49 12.92
C HIS A 34 -10.00 -12.97 12.48
N HIS A 35 -10.20 -12.73 11.18
CA HIS A 35 -11.39 -12.06 10.66
C HIS A 35 -12.08 -12.81 9.50
N GLY A 36 -11.56 -13.97 9.12
CA GLY A 36 -12.16 -14.87 8.14
C GLY A 36 -11.69 -14.64 6.69
N GLN A 37 -12.06 -15.56 5.80
CA GLN A 37 -11.55 -15.58 4.41
C GLN A 37 -11.85 -14.32 3.61
N LEU A 38 -13.02 -13.69 3.83
CA LEU A 38 -13.39 -12.46 3.13
C LEU A 38 -12.56 -11.27 3.58
N ALA A 39 -12.10 -11.23 4.84
CA ALA A 39 -11.28 -10.12 5.33
C ALA A 39 -9.95 -9.99 4.59
N ARG A 40 -9.50 -11.03 3.88
CA ARG A 40 -8.31 -10.96 3.02
C ARG A 40 -8.42 -9.87 1.96
N THR A 41 -9.62 -9.53 1.49
CA THR A 41 -9.82 -8.47 0.50
C THR A 41 -9.50 -7.08 1.04
N ALA A 42 -9.43 -6.92 2.38
CA ALA A 42 -8.98 -5.70 3.03
C ALA A 42 -7.44 -5.55 3.03
N THR A 43 -6.68 -6.53 2.52
CA THR A 43 -5.22 -6.42 2.42
C THR A 43 -4.86 -5.22 1.55
N ASN A 44 -4.11 -4.27 2.11
CA ASN A 44 -3.64 -3.07 1.42
C ASN A 44 -2.16 -2.86 1.72
N TYR A 45 -1.47 -2.13 0.83
CA TYR A 45 -0.03 -1.96 0.93
C TYR A 45 0.37 -0.98 2.02
N ASP A 46 -0.45 0.01 2.31
CA ASP A 46 -0.10 1.04 3.29
C ASP A 46 -0.17 0.51 4.72
N GLY A 47 -1.16 -0.35 5.02
CA GLY A 47 -1.35 -0.95 6.34
C GLY A 47 -0.24 -1.90 6.76
N LEU A 48 0.49 -2.54 5.83
CA LEU A 48 1.59 -3.45 6.19
C LEU A 48 2.73 -2.72 6.90
N VAL A 49 2.87 -1.40 6.69
CA VAL A 49 3.93 -0.60 7.32
C VAL A 49 3.84 -0.63 8.83
N LEU A 50 2.64 -0.82 9.40
CA LEU A 50 2.45 -0.94 10.85
C LEU A 50 3.08 -2.21 11.40
N SER A 51 3.06 -3.30 10.63
CA SER A 51 3.76 -4.55 10.97
C SER A 51 5.28 -4.36 10.85
N VAL A 52 5.74 -3.68 9.80
CA VAL A 52 7.17 -3.37 9.59
C VAL A 52 7.71 -2.50 10.72
N LEU A 53 7.03 -1.39 11.05
CA LEU A 53 7.43 -0.46 12.11
C LEU A 53 7.46 -1.14 13.48
N THR A 54 6.49 -2.01 13.79
CA THR A 54 6.48 -2.74 15.06
C THR A 54 7.66 -3.69 15.15
N GLU A 55 7.97 -4.42 14.08
CA GLU A 55 9.11 -5.34 14.05
C GLU A 55 10.45 -4.61 14.09
N ALA A 56 10.61 -3.53 13.33
CA ALA A 56 11.84 -2.73 13.25
C ALA A 56 12.29 -2.14 14.60
N GLN A 57 11.34 -1.98 15.53
CA GLN A 57 11.58 -1.50 16.89
C GLN A 57 11.88 -2.63 17.90
N ALA A 58 11.44 -3.84 17.60
CA ALA A 58 11.61 -4.97 18.48
C ALA A 58 13.08 -5.43 18.41
N GLY A 59 13.77 -5.49 19.55
CA GLY A 59 15.16 -5.98 19.68
C GLY A 59 15.35 -7.47 19.36
N VAL A 60 14.42 -8.07 18.63
CA VAL A 60 14.47 -9.43 18.13
C VAL A 60 15.07 -9.36 16.73
N ARG A 61 16.04 -10.23 16.41
CA ARG A 61 16.65 -10.26 15.08
C ARG A 61 15.56 -10.27 13.99
N PRO A 62 15.68 -9.43 12.94
CA PRO A 62 14.72 -9.40 11.84
C PRO A 62 14.46 -10.81 11.30
N GLY A 63 13.19 -11.19 11.23
CA GLY A 63 12.78 -12.50 10.75
C GLY A 63 13.00 -13.69 11.69
N ALA A 64 13.50 -13.50 12.91
CA ALA A 64 13.65 -14.61 13.87
C ALA A 64 12.32 -15.25 14.29
N SER A 65 11.20 -14.55 14.07
CA SER A 65 9.84 -15.02 14.34
C SER A 65 9.08 -15.43 13.07
N ARG A 66 9.73 -15.56 11.90
CA ARG A 66 9.00 -16.00 10.69
C ARG A 66 8.42 -17.40 10.88
N ARG A 67 7.29 -17.62 10.22
CA ARG A 67 6.71 -18.95 10.03
C ARG A 67 6.63 -19.27 8.56
N THR A 68 6.78 -20.54 8.22
CA THR A 68 6.50 -21.03 6.87
C THR A 68 5.00 -20.99 6.59
N ALA A 69 4.59 -20.15 5.65
CA ALA A 69 3.27 -20.23 5.04
C ALA A 69 3.27 -21.27 3.93
N GLY A 70 2.23 -22.10 3.91
CA GLY A 70 2.03 -23.07 2.83
C GLY A 70 1.86 -22.42 1.45
N PRO A 71 1.78 -23.24 0.38
CA PRO A 71 1.53 -22.79 -0.98
C PRO A 71 0.39 -21.78 -1.11
N CYS A 72 0.62 -20.67 -1.82
CA CYS A 72 -0.42 -19.68 -2.10
C CYS A 72 -0.48 -19.37 -3.60
N ALA A 73 -1.67 -19.35 -4.19
CA ALA A 73 -1.83 -19.08 -5.61
C ALA A 73 -1.38 -17.66 -6.04
N LEU A 74 -1.31 -16.68 -5.11
CA LEU A 74 -0.70 -15.35 -5.35
C LEU A 74 0.85 -15.36 -5.34
N ARG A 75 1.47 -16.48 -4.96
CA ARG A 75 2.91 -16.76 -5.06
C ARG A 75 3.17 -17.94 -6.00
N GLY A 76 2.24 -18.11 -6.96
CA GLY A 76 1.68 -19.38 -7.40
C GLY A 76 2.29 -20.66 -6.85
N PHE A 77 1.66 -21.06 -5.76
CA PHE A 77 1.83 -22.31 -5.07
C PHE A 77 3.23 -22.52 -4.48
N ARG A 78 4.06 -21.48 -4.40
CA ARG A 78 5.28 -21.51 -3.59
C ARG A 78 4.99 -21.20 -2.13
N PRO A 79 5.64 -21.91 -1.18
CA PRO A 79 5.67 -21.50 0.22
C PRO A 79 6.43 -20.17 0.36
N ALA A 80 6.30 -19.54 1.51
CA ALA A 80 7.09 -18.35 1.85
C ALA A 80 7.22 -18.22 3.37
N GLU A 81 8.32 -17.65 3.82
CA GLU A 81 8.45 -17.18 5.20
C GLU A 81 7.63 -15.90 5.37
N VAL A 82 6.79 -15.87 6.39
CA VAL A 82 5.85 -14.77 6.64
C VAL A 82 5.84 -14.38 8.11
N VAL A 83 5.38 -13.16 8.38
CA VAL A 83 5.06 -12.74 9.75
C VAL A 83 3.92 -13.63 10.29
N PRO A 84 4.04 -14.20 11.51
CA PRO A 84 2.97 -14.97 12.13
C PRO A 84 1.71 -14.15 12.37
N SER A 85 0.54 -14.77 12.29
CA SER A 85 -0.72 -14.08 12.58
C SER A 85 -0.90 -13.73 14.06
N ALA A 86 -0.08 -14.30 14.95
CA ALA A 86 -0.04 -13.91 16.35
C ALA A 86 0.77 -12.61 16.60
N ASP A 87 1.55 -12.15 15.62
CA ASP A 87 2.36 -10.94 15.74
C ASP A 87 1.49 -9.72 16.02
N ARG A 88 1.90 -8.89 16.98
CA ARG A 88 1.12 -7.74 17.43
C ARG A 88 1.05 -6.66 16.34
N GLY A 89 2.14 -6.44 15.61
CA GLY A 89 2.20 -5.50 14.50
C GLY A 89 1.33 -5.94 13.31
N ALA A 90 1.35 -7.23 12.96
CA ALA A 90 0.48 -7.79 11.94
C ALA A 90 -1.00 -7.69 12.33
N ARG A 91 -1.33 -7.89 13.61
CA ARG A 91 -2.70 -7.70 14.13
C ARG A 91 -3.15 -6.24 14.07
N LEU A 92 -2.27 -5.28 14.39
CA LEU A 92 -2.55 -3.86 14.21
C LEU A 92 -2.80 -3.53 12.73
N ALA A 93 -1.90 -3.97 11.84
CA ALA A 93 -2.05 -3.80 10.40
C ALA A 93 -3.39 -4.36 9.89
N ALA A 94 -3.81 -5.54 10.38
CA ALA A 94 -5.09 -6.16 10.03
C ALA A 94 -6.29 -5.34 10.52
N VAL A 95 -6.27 -4.87 11.78
CA VAL A 95 -7.33 -4.05 12.36
C VAL A 95 -7.51 -2.74 11.58
N VAL A 96 -6.43 -2.02 11.33
CA VAL A 96 -6.46 -0.75 10.58
C VAL A 96 -6.95 -0.99 9.16
N SER A 97 -6.41 -2.01 8.48
CA SER A 97 -6.83 -2.38 7.12
C SER A 97 -8.31 -2.70 7.02
N LEU A 98 -8.84 -3.42 8.02
CA LEU A 98 -10.24 -3.82 8.07
C LEU A 98 -11.18 -2.62 8.34
N ALA A 99 -10.76 -1.70 9.21
CA ALA A 99 -11.49 -0.47 9.47
C ALA A 99 -11.56 0.42 8.22
N LEU A 100 -10.42 0.65 7.57
CA LEU A 100 -10.35 1.45 6.33
C LEU A 100 -11.18 0.82 5.20
N ALA A 101 -11.11 -0.50 5.04
CA ALA A 101 -11.93 -1.20 4.05
C ALA A 101 -13.43 -1.08 4.34
N ALA A 102 -13.83 -1.10 5.62
CA ALA A 102 -15.22 -0.90 6.01
C ALA A 102 -15.69 0.54 5.75
N GLU A 103 -14.87 1.55 6.05
CA GLU A 103 -15.16 2.95 5.70
C GLU A 103 -15.30 3.14 4.19
N LYS A 104 -14.37 2.63 3.37
CA LYS A 104 -14.47 2.74 1.91
C LYS A 104 -15.75 2.11 1.33
N ILE A 105 -16.24 1.03 1.92
CA ILE A 105 -17.52 0.43 1.51
C ILE A 105 -18.71 1.31 1.91
N ARG A 106 -18.66 1.94 3.09
CA ARG A 106 -19.72 2.87 3.54
C ARG A 106 -19.77 4.11 2.66
N ASP A 107 -18.61 4.65 2.34
CA ASP A 107 -18.43 5.83 1.48
C ASP A 107 -19.05 5.61 0.10
N HIS A 108 -18.61 4.58 -0.62
CA HIS A 108 -19.24 4.19 -1.89
C HIS A 108 -20.75 3.89 -1.77
N ALA A 109 -21.22 3.43 -0.60
CA ALA A 109 -22.64 3.22 -0.38
C ALA A 109 -23.43 4.51 -0.18
N ALA A 110 -22.82 5.54 0.41
CA ALA A 110 -23.41 6.86 0.62
C ALA A 110 -23.46 7.64 -0.71
N ASP A 111 -22.40 7.58 -1.51
CA ASP A 111 -22.29 8.31 -2.78
C ASP A 111 -23.10 7.68 -3.92
N GLY A 112 -23.58 6.45 -3.72
CA GLY A 112 -24.30 5.71 -4.76
C GLY A 112 -23.38 5.01 -5.75
N ASP A 113 -22.08 4.96 -5.45
CA ASP A 113 -21.05 4.44 -6.32
C ASP A 113 -20.95 2.90 -6.35
N GLY A 114 -20.58 2.41 -7.52
CA GLY A 114 -20.33 1.00 -7.78
C GLY A 114 -21.50 0.08 -7.39
N ILE A 115 -21.17 -1.07 -6.80
CA ILE A 115 -22.16 -2.05 -6.35
C ILE A 115 -22.66 -1.72 -4.93
N ALA A 116 -21.83 -1.08 -4.11
CA ALA A 116 -22.15 -0.72 -2.73
C ALA A 116 -23.29 0.31 -2.64
N GLY A 117 -23.34 1.26 -3.58
CA GLY A 117 -24.41 2.26 -3.70
C GLY A 117 -25.77 1.71 -4.15
N ARG A 118 -25.83 0.47 -4.63
CA ARG A 118 -27.11 -0.14 -5.05
C ARG A 118 -27.89 -0.65 -3.83
N ARG A 119 -29.15 -0.23 -3.69
CA ARG A 119 -30.00 -0.60 -2.54
C ARG A 119 -30.10 -2.11 -2.31
N VAL A 120 -30.46 -2.89 -3.33
CA VAL A 120 -30.62 -4.35 -3.18
C VAL A 120 -29.27 -5.08 -3.33
N ARG A 121 -28.51 -4.76 -4.37
CA ARG A 121 -27.25 -5.47 -4.71
C ARG A 121 -26.06 -5.12 -3.81
N GLY A 122 -26.09 -3.98 -3.13
CA GLY A 122 -25.05 -3.54 -2.19
C GLY A 122 -25.31 -3.95 -0.74
N ALA A 123 -26.48 -4.53 -0.42
CA ALA A 123 -26.80 -4.95 0.95
C ALA A 123 -25.77 -5.92 1.57
N PRO A 124 -25.25 -6.93 0.84
CA PRO A 124 -24.22 -7.81 1.38
C PRO A 124 -22.91 -7.07 1.72
N LEU A 125 -22.52 -6.08 0.91
CA LEU A 125 -21.32 -5.27 1.15
C LEU A 125 -21.48 -4.42 2.41
N ARG A 126 -22.64 -3.79 2.61
CA ARG A 126 -22.92 -3.00 3.81
C ARG A 126 -22.95 -3.86 5.08
N VAL A 127 -23.51 -5.07 5.00
CA VAL A 127 -23.47 -6.04 6.10
C VAL A 127 -22.04 -6.47 6.40
N ALA A 128 -21.23 -6.74 5.37
CA ALA A 128 -19.81 -7.05 5.54
C ALA A 128 -19.06 -5.89 6.20
N ALA A 129 -19.28 -4.65 5.76
CA ALA A 129 -18.66 -3.46 6.36
C ALA A 129 -19.01 -3.30 7.85
N ALA A 130 -20.28 -3.51 8.23
CA ALA A 130 -20.70 -3.48 9.64
C ALA A 130 -20.02 -4.58 10.48
N SER A 131 -19.93 -5.79 9.92
CA SER A 131 -19.23 -6.92 10.56
C SER A 131 -17.73 -6.63 10.71
N TRP A 132 -17.10 -6.07 9.69
CA TRP A 132 -15.70 -5.67 9.66
C TRP A 132 -15.38 -4.54 10.63
N THR A 133 -16.27 -3.55 10.76
CA THR A 133 -16.15 -2.49 11.78
C THR A 133 -16.16 -3.10 13.19
N SER A 134 -17.09 -4.01 13.44
CA SER A 134 -17.19 -4.71 14.71
C SER A 134 -15.97 -5.60 14.99
N ALA A 135 -15.43 -6.25 13.95
CA ALA A 135 -14.25 -7.09 14.03
C ALA A 135 -12.97 -6.27 14.26
N ALA A 136 -12.84 -5.12 13.59
CA ALA A 136 -11.75 -4.16 13.80
C ALA A 136 -11.77 -3.65 15.24
N ARG A 137 -12.93 -3.24 15.78
CA ARG A 137 -13.07 -2.80 17.17
C ARG A 137 -12.61 -3.88 18.16
N ARG A 138 -13.14 -5.11 18.05
CA ARG A 138 -12.74 -6.23 18.91
C ARG A 138 -11.25 -6.55 18.79
N GLY A 139 -10.71 -6.49 17.56
CA GLY A 139 -9.29 -6.72 17.30
C GLY A 139 -8.42 -5.64 17.92
N GLY A 140 -8.83 -4.37 17.82
CA GLY A 140 -8.20 -3.21 18.43
C GLY A 140 -8.17 -3.29 19.96
N GLU A 141 -9.32 -3.56 20.59
CA GLU A 141 -9.41 -3.80 22.04
C GLU A 141 -8.43 -4.88 22.50
N ALA A 142 -8.33 -5.99 21.76
CA ALA A 142 -7.44 -7.10 22.08
C ALA A 142 -5.94 -6.79 21.91
N ILE A 143 -5.58 -5.66 21.32
CA ILE A 143 -4.19 -5.16 21.20
C ILE A 143 -4.00 -3.78 21.85
N GLY A 144 -5.01 -3.28 22.59
CA GLY A 144 -4.99 -1.98 23.24
C GLY A 144 -5.01 -0.78 22.29
N PHE A 145 -5.50 -0.93 21.06
CA PHE A 145 -5.63 0.14 20.08
C PHE A 145 -7.07 0.66 20.03
N ASP A 146 -7.24 1.95 20.23
CA ASP A 146 -8.54 2.62 20.09
C ASP A 146 -8.87 2.85 18.62
N THR A 147 -9.82 2.09 18.08
CA THR A 147 -10.24 2.19 16.68
C THR A 147 -11.17 3.36 16.41
N THR A 148 -11.67 4.06 17.43
CA THR A 148 -12.60 5.20 17.24
C THR A 148 -11.96 6.29 16.40
N VAL A 149 -10.67 6.55 16.60
CA VAL A 149 -9.86 7.49 15.81
C VAL A 149 -9.87 7.20 14.30
N LEU A 150 -10.07 5.94 13.90
CA LEU A 150 -10.19 5.55 12.49
C LEU A 150 -11.61 5.75 11.96
N THR A 151 -12.62 5.46 12.78
CA THR A 151 -14.03 5.53 12.36
C THR A 151 -14.60 6.95 12.37
N GLU A 152 -14.02 7.84 13.15
CA GLU A 152 -14.43 9.25 13.22
C GLU A 152 -13.96 10.09 12.02
N VAL A 153 -13.00 9.56 11.24
CA VAL A 153 -12.44 10.23 10.05
C VAL A 153 -13.57 10.65 9.10
N ALA A 154 -14.44 9.71 8.70
CA ALA A 154 -15.51 9.98 7.74
C ALA A 154 -16.50 11.05 8.26
N GLY A 155 -16.85 10.99 9.55
CA GLY A 155 -17.75 11.97 10.16
C GLY A 155 -17.16 13.38 10.20
N ARG A 156 -15.87 13.50 10.52
CA ARG A 156 -15.16 14.79 10.52
C ARG A 156 -14.96 15.32 9.11
N GLN A 157 -14.62 14.44 8.17
CA GLN A 157 -14.39 14.79 6.78
C GLN A 157 -15.64 15.39 6.13
N ALA A 158 -16.82 14.78 6.31
CA ALA A 158 -18.08 15.33 5.80
C ALA A 158 -18.38 16.76 6.31
N LEU A 159 -18.04 17.07 7.57
CA LEU A 159 -18.21 18.41 8.14
C LEU A 159 -17.25 19.43 7.51
N LEU A 160 -16.01 19.02 7.23
CA LEU A 160 -14.98 19.87 6.64
C LEU A 160 -15.26 20.15 5.16
N GLU A 161 -15.71 19.15 4.41
CA GLU A 161 -16.11 19.30 3.00
C GLU A 161 -17.27 20.29 2.83
N ALA A 162 -18.23 20.26 3.76
CA ALA A 162 -19.35 21.21 3.78
C ALA A 162 -18.96 22.65 4.20
N SER A 163 -17.78 22.86 4.77
CA SER A 163 -17.37 24.16 5.29
C SER A 163 -16.99 25.15 4.19
N ALA A 164 -17.31 26.44 4.37
CA ALA A 164 -17.04 27.50 3.39
C ALA A 164 -15.59 28.02 3.38
N GLY A 165 -14.82 27.75 4.45
CA GLY A 165 -13.42 28.17 4.61
C GLY A 165 -12.42 27.01 4.57
N ARG A 166 -12.78 25.93 3.88
CA ARG A 166 -11.96 24.71 3.80
C ARG A 166 -10.57 25.01 3.23
N THR A 167 -9.55 24.41 3.82
CA THR A 167 -8.17 24.45 3.32
C THR A 167 -7.71 23.03 3.03
N LEU A 168 -6.72 22.86 2.14
CA LEU A 168 -6.22 21.52 1.83
C LEU A 168 -5.73 20.81 3.09
N LEU A 169 -4.95 21.48 3.94
CA LEU A 169 -4.47 20.90 5.19
C LEU A 169 -5.60 20.61 6.20
N GLY A 170 -6.67 21.40 6.17
CA GLY A 170 -7.86 21.11 6.97
C GLY A 170 -8.57 19.83 6.51
N LEU A 171 -8.63 19.58 5.20
CA LEU A 171 -9.22 18.37 4.63
C LEU A 171 -8.37 17.13 4.87
N THR A 172 -7.03 17.25 4.95
CA THR A 172 -6.15 16.12 5.23
C THR A 172 -6.09 15.74 6.72
N GLU A 173 -6.34 16.69 7.62
CA GLU A 173 -6.17 16.53 9.08
C GLU A 173 -6.85 15.28 9.68
N PRO A 174 -8.07 14.86 9.28
CA PRO A 174 -8.68 13.64 9.81
C PRO A 174 -7.85 12.39 9.48
N THR A 175 -7.39 12.27 8.24
CA THR A 175 -6.50 11.17 7.79
C THR A 175 -5.15 11.23 8.49
N GLU A 176 -4.59 12.43 8.66
CA GLU A 176 -3.35 12.65 9.40
C GLU A 176 -3.47 12.15 10.84
N THR A 177 -4.57 12.47 11.53
CA THR A 177 -4.83 12.07 12.92
C THR A 177 -4.93 10.54 13.06
N ALA A 178 -5.66 9.89 12.17
CA ALA A 178 -5.83 8.45 12.16
C ALA A 178 -4.50 7.70 11.93
N ALA A 179 -3.73 8.14 10.93
CA ALA A 179 -2.43 7.56 10.62
C ALA A 179 -1.42 7.80 11.75
N ALA A 180 -1.39 9.01 12.33
CA ALA A 180 -0.56 9.36 13.48
C ALA A 180 -0.84 8.46 14.69
N ALA A 181 -2.11 8.19 15.00
CA ALA A 181 -2.49 7.29 16.09
C ALA A 181 -2.05 5.84 15.83
N ALA A 182 -2.26 5.33 14.62
CA ALA A 182 -1.85 3.97 14.24
C ALA A 182 -0.32 3.80 14.29
N PHE A 183 0.45 4.76 13.77
CA PHE A 183 1.91 4.71 13.79
C PHE A 183 2.44 4.81 15.22
N ALA A 184 1.96 5.76 16.03
CA ALA A 184 2.37 5.90 17.42
C ALA A 184 2.09 4.63 18.25
N HIS A 185 1.01 3.91 17.95
CA HIS A 185 0.70 2.64 18.63
C HIS A 185 1.73 1.54 18.37
N THR A 186 2.47 1.58 17.27
CA THR A 186 3.54 0.61 16.99
C THR A 186 4.63 0.65 18.06
N ALA A 187 4.96 1.84 18.61
CA ALA A 187 5.88 1.99 19.73
C ALA A 187 5.37 1.32 21.01
N VAL A 188 4.06 1.41 21.28
CA VAL A 188 3.43 0.73 22.43
C VAL A 188 3.52 -0.78 22.27
N LEU A 189 3.24 -1.30 21.06
CA LEU A 189 3.29 -2.73 20.78
C LEU A 189 4.72 -3.29 20.85
N ALA A 190 5.71 -2.50 20.42
CA ALA A 190 7.12 -2.85 20.45
C ALA A 190 7.80 -2.60 21.81
N GLY A 191 7.12 -1.94 22.76
CA GLY A 191 7.71 -1.58 24.05
C GLY A 191 8.79 -0.49 23.97
N ARG A 192 8.71 0.39 22.96
CA ARG A 192 9.66 1.49 22.69
C ARG A 192 8.95 2.84 22.78
N PRO A 193 8.49 3.28 23.97
CA PRO A 193 7.71 4.52 24.10
C PRO A 193 8.46 5.79 23.64
N GLY A 194 9.80 5.78 23.65
CA GLY A 194 10.62 6.89 23.16
C GLY A 194 10.39 7.23 21.68
N ASN A 195 9.96 6.27 20.87
CA ASN A 195 9.67 6.49 19.45
C ASN A 195 8.26 7.06 19.21
N ALA A 196 7.39 7.12 20.23
CA ALA A 196 5.97 7.38 20.02
C ALA A 196 5.68 8.78 19.43
N GLU A 197 6.49 9.79 19.75
CA GLU A 197 6.34 11.14 19.21
C GLU A 197 6.76 11.21 17.74
N SER A 198 7.96 10.73 17.41
CA SER A 198 8.45 10.69 16.03
C SER A 198 7.58 9.81 15.14
N LEU A 199 7.04 8.69 15.64
CA LEU A 199 6.07 7.86 14.93
C LEU A 199 4.73 8.58 14.72
N ARG A 200 4.27 9.37 15.70
CA ARG A 200 3.06 10.18 15.54
C ARG A 200 3.24 11.19 14.41
N GLU A 201 4.39 11.86 14.36
CA GLU A 201 4.70 12.82 13.30
C GLU A 201 4.87 12.14 11.95
N ALA A 202 5.58 11.01 11.89
CA ALA A 202 5.71 10.21 10.68
C ALA A 202 4.34 9.76 10.15
N GLY A 203 3.45 9.28 11.03
CA GLY A 203 2.10 8.88 10.67
C GLY A 203 1.26 10.08 10.18
N ARG A 204 1.38 11.24 10.83
CA ARG A 204 0.71 12.48 10.42
C ARG A 204 1.11 12.85 8.98
N LEU A 205 2.40 12.90 8.70
CA LEU A 205 2.93 13.25 7.38
C LEU A 205 2.62 12.19 6.31
N PHE A 206 2.66 10.91 6.68
CA PHE A 206 2.24 9.82 5.80
C PHE A 206 0.75 9.92 5.44
N GLY A 207 -0.12 10.21 6.42
CA GLY A 207 -1.54 10.42 6.19
C GLY A 207 -1.83 11.60 5.26
N ARG A 208 -1.07 12.70 5.39
CA ARG A 208 -1.13 13.83 4.47
C ARG A 208 -0.76 13.43 3.05
N LEU A 209 0.38 12.75 2.89
CA LEU A 209 0.83 12.25 1.59
C LEU A 209 -0.22 11.34 0.95
N ALA A 210 -0.79 10.40 1.71
CA ALA A 210 -1.82 9.49 1.24
C ALA A 210 -3.03 10.24 0.67
N HIS A 211 -3.57 11.18 1.44
CA HIS A 211 -4.76 11.93 1.02
C HIS A 211 -4.47 12.83 -0.19
N VAL A 212 -3.36 13.56 -0.20
CA VAL A 212 -3.04 14.46 -1.32
C VAL A 212 -2.75 13.66 -2.60
N LEU A 213 -2.03 12.54 -2.51
CA LEU A 213 -1.75 11.70 -3.67
C LEU A 213 -3.02 11.07 -4.25
N ASP A 214 -3.93 10.59 -3.40
CA ASP A 214 -5.25 10.07 -3.80
C ASP A 214 -6.04 11.16 -4.55
N ALA A 215 -6.10 12.38 -4.01
CA ALA A 215 -6.76 13.51 -4.64
C ALA A 215 -6.14 13.91 -6.00
N VAL A 216 -4.83 13.71 -6.20
CA VAL A 216 -4.15 13.98 -7.48
C VAL A 216 -4.43 12.87 -8.48
N GLU A 217 -4.34 11.60 -8.06
CA GLU A 217 -4.57 10.44 -8.92
C GLU A 217 -6.03 10.38 -9.41
N ASP A 218 -6.99 10.75 -8.57
CA ASP A 218 -8.42 10.71 -8.89
C ASP A 218 -8.96 11.99 -9.56
N LEU A 219 -8.17 13.07 -9.62
CA LEU A 219 -8.61 14.40 -10.09
C LEU A 219 -9.32 14.39 -11.46
N ALA A 220 -8.81 13.61 -12.42
CA ALA A 220 -9.41 13.54 -13.75
C ALA A 220 -10.75 12.78 -13.74
N GLU A 221 -10.84 11.70 -12.96
CA GLU A 221 -12.05 10.88 -12.82
C GLU A 221 -13.14 11.63 -12.06
N ASP A 222 -12.77 12.33 -11.00
CA ASP A 222 -13.68 13.15 -10.19
C ASP A 222 -14.30 14.27 -11.01
N ARG A 223 -13.47 15.01 -11.77
CA ARG A 223 -13.94 16.06 -12.69
C ARG A 223 -14.89 15.51 -13.75
N ALA A 224 -14.59 14.33 -14.30
CA ALA A 224 -15.43 13.71 -15.31
C ALA A 224 -16.81 13.29 -14.75
N ARG A 225 -16.88 12.96 -13.46
CA ARG A 225 -18.12 12.58 -12.76
C ARG A 225 -18.83 13.74 -12.05
N GLY A 226 -18.18 14.90 -11.94
CA GLY A 226 -18.66 15.99 -11.11
C GLY A 226 -18.63 15.66 -9.62
N ALA A 227 -17.75 14.75 -9.19
CA ALA A 227 -17.56 14.37 -7.80
C ALA A 227 -16.72 15.40 -7.05
N PHE A 228 -16.74 15.34 -5.71
CA PHE A 228 -15.92 16.19 -4.87
C PHE A 228 -14.45 15.78 -4.99
N ASN A 229 -13.56 16.74 -5.26
CA ASN A 229 -12.12 16.55 -5.17
C ASN A 229 -11.50 17.64 -4.27
N PRO A 230 -10.65 17.30 -3.28
CA PRO A 230 -10.05 18.26 -2.36
C PRO A 230 -9.28 19.40 -3.05
N LEU A 231 -8.62 19.13 -4.19
CA LEU A 231 -7.83 20.13 -4.90
C LEU A 231 -8.72 21.18 -5.57
N ASP A 232 -9.76 20.74 -6.27
CA ASP A 232 -10.74 21.64 -6.89
C ASP A 232 -11.54 22.41 -5.84
N ALA A 233 -11.95 21.74 -4.76
CA ALA A 233 -12.75 22.32 -3.70
C ALA A 233 -12.02 23.43 -2.91
N THR A 234 -10.68 23.44 -2.94
CA THR A 234 -9.81 24.42 -2.28
C THR A 234 -9.12 25.38 -3.25
N GLY A 235 -9.29 25.18 -4.57
CA GLY A 235 -8.55 25.92 -5.60
C GLY A 235 -7.05 25.64 -5.59
N THR A 236 -6.62 24.51 -5.03
CA THR A 236 -5.20 24.14 -4.95
C THR A 236 -4.69 23.69 -6.30
N SER A 237 -3.67 24.38 -6.82
CA SER A 237 -3.04 23.99 -8.08
C SER A 237 -2.22 22.69 -7.94
N PRO A 238 -2.00 21.92 -9.03
CA PRO A 238 -1.11 20.76 -9.00
C PRO A 238 0.31 21.08 -8.52
N ALA A 239 0.83 22.28 -8.83
CA ALA A 239 2.13 22.73 -8.37
C ALA A 239 2.16 22.94 -6.85
N GLU A 240 1.07 23.46 -6.28
CA GLU A 240 0.95 23.65 -4.83
C GLU A 240 0.76 22.32 -4.11
N ALA A 241 -0.07 21.42 -4.63
CA ALA A 241 -0.23 20.07 -4.11
C ALA A 241 1.11 19.30 -4.09
N ARG A 242 1.91 19.45 -5.15
CA ARG A 242 3.26 18.90 -5.21
C ARG A 242 4.17 19.47 -4.13
N ARG A 243 4.14 20.79 -3.92
CA ARG A 243 4.91 21.47 -2.86
C ARG A 243 4.58 20.91 -1.47
N VAL A 244 3.29 20.77 -1.18
CA VAL A 244 2.78 20.17 0.08
C VAL A 244 3.30 18.73 0.25
N CYS A 245 3.31 17.93 -0.82
CA CYS A 245 3.86 16.58 -0.79
C CYS A 245 5.38 16.57 -0.56
N GLU A 246 6.14 17.45 -1.23
CA GLU A 246 7.60 17.54 -1.06
C GLU A 246 8.00 17.97 0.36
N GLU A 247 7.27 18.92 0.95
CA GLU A 247 7.44 19.32 2.36
C GLU A 247 7.10 18.17 3.32
N ALA A 248 5.98 17.47 3.09
CA ALA A 248 5.58 16.34 3.91
C ALA A 248 6.58 15.17 3.83
N LEU A 249 7.12 14.92 2.63
CA LEU A 249 8.17 13.93 2.40
C LEU A 249 9.47 14.28 3.13
N HIS A 250 9.86 15.56 3.13
CA HIS A 250 11.02 16.02 3.88
C HIS A 250 10.85 15.81 5.38
N GLY A 251 9.71 16.24 5.94
CA GLY A 251 9.41 16.02 7.35
C GLY A 251 9.33 14.54 7.72
N LEU A 252 8.78 13.69 6.84
CA LEU A 252 8.67 12.26 7.06
C LEU A 252 10.05 11.61 7.18
N ARG A 253 11.02 12.03 6.35
CA ARG A 253 12.40 11.57 6.44
C ARG A 253 13.06 11.96 7.76
N LEU A 254 12.85 13.19 8.22
CA LEU A 254 13.38 13.64 9.52
C LEU A 254 12.77 12.83 10.66
N ALA A 255 11.44 12.67 10.68
CA ALA A 255 10.75 11.89 11.69
C ALA A 255 11.18 10.42 11.71
N VAL A 256 11.46 9.81 10.54
CA VAL A 256 11.99 8.44 10.45
C VAL A 256 13.44 8.36 10.92
N ALA A 257 14.27 9.37 10.62
CA ALA A 257 15.67 9.42 11.05
C ALA A 257 15.79 9.48 12.59
N ASP A 258 14.86 10.16 13.26
CA ASP A 258 14.83 10.30 14.72
C ASP A 258 14.39 9.02 15.46
N LEU A 259 13.92 7.98 14.75
CA LEU A 259 13.48 6.74 15.39
C LEU A 259 14.67 5.93 15.92
N ASP A 260 14.53 5.33 17.09
CA ASP A 260 15.39 4.26 17.58
C ASP A 260 14.91 2.90 17.01
N LEU A 261 15.53 2.47 15.90
CA LEU A 261 15.20 1.24 15.20
C LEU A 261 16.39 0.28 15.18
N GLU A 262 16.09 -1.00 15.41
CA GLU A 262 17.04 -2.11 15.32
C GLU A 262 17.28 -2.50 13.86
N GLU A 263 16.25 -2.38 13.02
CA GLU A 263 16.32 -2.61 11.58
C GLU A 263 15.70 -1.45 10.81
N ARG A 264 16.54 -0.64 10.14
CA ARG A 264 16.10 0.58 9.43
C ARG A 264 15.80 0.36 7.97
N HIS A 265 16.44 -0.60 7.32
CA HIS A 265 16.51 -0.61 5.86
C HIS A 265 15.13 -0.76 5.22
N LEU A 266 14.28 -1.67 5.72
CA LEU A 266 12.94 -1.84 5.18
C LEU A 266 12.03 -0.63 5.50
N VAL A 267 12.18 -0.01 6.67
CA VAL A 267 11.40 1.18 7.05
C VAL A 267 11.72 2.35 6.13
N GLU A 268 13.01 2.63 5.92
CA GLU A 268 13.47 3.71 5.05
C GLU A 268 13.11 3.45 3.58
N ALA A 269 13.27 2.21 3.12
CA ALA A 269 12.88 1.84 1.76
C ALA A 269 11.39 2.14 1.51
N LEU A 270 10.51 1.80 2.45
CA LEU A 270 9.07 2.04 2.32
C LEU A 270 8.69 3.51 2.55
N LEU A 271 8.99 4.06 3.73
CA LEU A 271 8.52 5.38 4.15
C LEU A 271 9.26 6.54 3.49
N CYS A 272 10.49 6.35 3.02
CA CYS A 272 11.28 7.41 2.38
C CYS A 272 11.44 7.17 0.88
N GLY A 273 11.72 5.92 0.48
CA GLY A 273 11.93 5.52 -0.90
C GLY A 273 10.62 5.46 -1.70
N GLU A 274 9.70 4.58 -1.30
CA GLU A 274 8.45 4.35 -2.05
C GLU A 274 7.50 5.56 -2.00
N THR A 275 7.45 6.29 -0.90
CA THR A 275 6.69 7.56 -0.83
C THR A 275 7.24 8.60 -1.82
N ARG A 276 8.57 8.75 -1.93
CA ARG A 276 9.18 9.61 -2.96
C ARG A 276 8.79 9.16 -4.36
N ARG A 277 8.87 7.86 -4.65
CA ARG A 277 8.49 7.30 -5.96
C ARG A 277 7.01 7.54 -6.26
N ALA A 278 6.14 7.41 -5.27
CA ALA A 278 4.72 7.68 -5.42
C ALA A 278 4.44 9.16 -5.74
N VAL A 279 5.11 10.10 -5.06
CA VAL A 279 5.04 11.53 -5.40
C VAL A 279 5.53 11.76 -6.84
N THR A 280 6.69 11.24 -7.22
CA THR A 280 7.19 11.36 -8.60
C THR A 280 6.22 10.78 -9.62
N ARG A 281 5.58 9.64 -9.32
CA ARG A 281 4.60 9.00 -10.20
C ARG A 281 3.33 9.82 -10.36
N ALA A 282 2.77 10.35 -9.27
CA ALA A 282 1.52 11.10 -9.29
C ALA A 282 1.63 12.44 -10.02
N PHE A 283 2.79 13.11 -9.92
CA PHE A 283 3.05 14.40 -10.56
C PHE A 283 3.91 14.32 -11.84
N GLY A 284 4.36 13.13 -12.20
CA GLY A 284 5.16 12.89 -13.40
C GLY A 284 4.29 12.99 -14.66
N THR A 285 4.88 13.45 -15.75
CA THR A 285 4.22 13.38 -17.05
C THR A 285 4.06 11.89 -17.40
N PRO A 286 2.86 11.40 -17.73
CA PRO A 286 2.73 10.06 -18.26
C PRO A 286 3.63 9.97 -19.51
N PRO A 287 4.46 8.92 -19.66
CA PRO A 287 5.19 8.73 -20.89
C PRO A 287 4.19 8.74 -22.06
N PRO A 288 4.59 9.20 -23.26
CA PRO A 288 3.76 9.01 -24.44
C PRO A 288 3.36 7.54 -24.47
N ALA A 289 2.07 7.25 -24.68
CA ALA A 289 1.51 5.90 -24.61
C ALA A 289 2.34 4.93 -25.47
N THR A 290 3.40 4.37 -24.90
CA THR A 290 4.05 3.19 -25.42
C THR A 290 2.99 2.15 -25.24
N ARG A 291 2.45 1.69 -26.38
CA ARG A 291 1.47 0.61 -26.47
C ARG A 291 1.80 -0.39 -25.37
N PRO A 292 0.83 -0.82 -24.54
CA PRO A 292 1.08 -1.87 -23.57
C PRO A 292 1.85 -2.96 -24.32
N HIS A 293 2.98 -3.40 -23.78
CA HIS A 293 3.68 -4.54 -24.35
C HIS A 293 2.66 -5.66 -24.42
N HIS A 294 2.11 -5.88 -25.61
CA HIS A 294 1.29 -7.02 -25.93
C HIS A 294 2.26 -8.19 -25.84
N LEU A 295 2.35 -8.78 -24.65
CA LEU A 295 2.60 -10.20 -24.55
C LEU A 295 1.56 -10.85 -25.48
N PRO A 296 1.97 -11.73 -26.40
CA PRO A 296 1.05 -12.32 -27.36
C PRO A 296 -0.09 -12.96 -26.58
N SER A 297 -1.30 -12.46 -26.81
CA SER A 297 -2.52 -13.05 -26.26
C SER A 297 -2.53 -14.51 -26.72
N PRO A 298 -2.53 -15.51 -25.83
CA PRO A 298 -2.70 -16.88 -26.27
C PRO A 298 -4.06 -16.94 -26.97
N ALA A 299 -4.04 -17.25 -28.26
CA ALA A 299 -5.24 -17.36 -29.08
C ALA A 299 -6.14 -18.45 -28.47
N GLY A 300 -7.15 -18.02 -27.74
CA GLY A 300 -8.17 -18.88 -27.15
C GLY A 300 -9.49 -18.13 -27.16
N GLU A 301 -10.54 -18.81 -27.61
CA GLU A 301 -11.91 -18.31 -27.63
C GLU A 301 -12.36 -17.99 -26.18
N HIS A 302 -12.24 -16.73 -25.79
CA HIS A 302 -12.72 -16.24 -24.50
C HIS A 302 -14.10 -15.62 -24.71
N GLY A 303 -15.15 -16.28 -24.20
CA GLY A 303 -16.51 -15.75 -24.23
C GLY A 303 -16.63 -14.40 -23.51
N GLU A 304 -17.57 -13.55 -23.94
CA GLU A 304 -17.78 -12.24 -23.33
C GLU A 304 -18.10 -12.35 -21.83
N PRO A 305 -17.63 -11.41 -20.99
CA PRO A 305 -17.99 -11.38 -19.59
C PRO A 305 -19.51 -11.20 -19.46
N PRO A 306 -20.20 -11.99 -18.63
CA PRO A 306 -21.60 -11.76 -18.30
C PRO A 306 -21.77 -10.46 -17.50
N CYS A 307 -23.00 -10.10 -17.14
CA CYS A 307 -23.32 -8.81 -16.50
C CYS A 307 -22.39 -8.42 -15.32
N VAL A 308 -22.23 -7.11 -15.08
CA VAL A 308 -21.30 -6.50 -14.10
C VAL A 308 -21.33 -7.17 -12.71
N ALA A 309 -22.50 -7.60 -12.24
CA ALA A 309 -22.63 -8.27 -10.95
C ALA A 309 -21.88 -9.62 -10.89
N PHE A 310 -21.94 -10.40 -11.96
CA PHE A 310 -21.25 -11.70 -12.05
C PHE A 310 -19.74 -11.51 -12.18
N THR A 311 -19.30 -10.47 -12.90
CA THR A 311 -17.88 -10.09 -13.00
C THR A 311 -17.30 -9.68 -11.64
N ALA A 312 -18.07 -8.93 -10.84
CA ALA A 312 -17.64 -8.56 -9.49
C ALA A 312 -17.56 -9.76 -8.55
N VAL A 313 -18.55 -10.67 -8.58
CA VAL A 313 -18.51 -11.93 -7.80
C VAL A 313 -17.32 -12.78 -8.23
N ALA A 314 -17.06 -12.89 -9.54
CA ALA A 314 -15.91 -13.61 -10.06
C ALA A 314 -14.58 -12.96 -9.64
N GLY A 315 -14.50 -11.63 -9.59
CA GLY A 315 -13.33 -10.91 -9.07
C GLY A 315 -13.07 -11.19 -7.59
N VAL A 316 -14.12 -11.14 -6.76
CA VAL A 316 -14.04 -11.50 -5.34
C VAL A 316 -13.64 -12.97 -5.18
N ALA A 317 -14.27 -13.88 -5.92
CA ALA A 317 -13.93 -15.30 -5.90
C ALA A 317 -12.48 -15.54 -6.33
N THR A 318 -12.01 -14.88 -7.38
CA THR A 318 -10.60 -14.94 -7.80
C THR A 318 -9.68 -14.43 -6.71
N PHE A 319 -9.98 -13.31 -6.05
CA PHE A 319 -9.13 -12.78 -4.98
C PHE A 319 -9.12 -13.69 -3.73
N VAL A 320 -10.30 -14.08 -3.24
CA VAL A 320 -10.46 -14.89 -2.01
C VAL A 320 -9.86 -16.29 -2.18
N THR A 321 -9.96 -16.85 -3.39
CA THR A 321 -9.31 -18.12 -3.73
C THR A 321 -7.87 -17.95 -4.21
N CYS A 322 -7.31 -16.73 -4.13
CA CYS A 322 -5.94 -16.40 -4.54
C CYS A 322 -5.62 -16.68 -6.00
N GLY A 323 -6.62 -16.76 -6.87
CA GLY A 323 -6.48 -17.08 -8.28
C GLY A 323 -6.65 -18.56 -8.61
N LEU A 324 -6.97 -19.42 -7.63
CA LEU A 324 -7.36 -20.81 -7.87
C LEU A 324 -8.66 -20.87 -8.69
N TYR A 325 -9.65 -20.05 -8.32
CA TYR A 325 -10.80 -19.78 -9.17
C TYR A 325 -10.45 -18.68 -10.17
N ARG A 326 -10.64 -18.96 -11.46
CA ARG A 326 -10.63 -17.96 -12.54
C ARG A 326 -11.94 -18.06 -13.32
N PRO A 327 -12.60 -16.93 -13.61
CA PRO A 327 -13.80 -16.98 -14.41
C PRO A 327 -13.51 -17.50 -15.82
N PRO A 328 -14.47 -18.17 -16.47
CA PRO A 328 -14.36 -18.69 -17.83
C PRO A 328 -13.78 -17.71 -18.87
N TRP A 329 -14.16 -16.42 -18.76
CA TRP A 329 -13.76 -15.35 -19.67
C TRP A 329 -12.45 -14.63 -19.28
N SER A 330 -11.75 -15.07 -18.23
CA SER A 330 -10.44 -14.50 -17.88
C SER A 330 -9.39 -14.90 -18.93
N PRO A 331 -8.65 -13.97 -19.54
CA PRO A 331 -7.58 -14.30 -20.49
C PRO A 331 -6.47 -15.13 -19.83
N TYR A 332 -6.26 -14.94 -18.53
CA TYR A 332 -5.30 -15.70 -17.72
C TYR A 332 -5.85 -17.03 -17.16
N ARG A 333 -7.04 -17.48 -17.60
CA ARG A 333 -7.67 -18.72 -17.06
C ARG A 333 -6.83 -19.95 -17.30
N GLN A 334 -6.11 -20.00 -18.42
CA GLN A 334 -5.22 -21.10 -18.79
C GLN A 334 -3.72 -20.75 -18.68
N ALA A 335 -3.39 -19.52 -18.32
CA ALA A 335 -2.00 -19.10 -18.16
C ALA A 335 -1.30 -19.90 -17.05
N PRO A 336 0.02 -20.13 -17.11
CA PRO A 336 0.77 -20.67 -15.99
C PRO A 336 0.62 -19.75 -14.77
N TRP A 337 0.78 -20.30 -13.58
CA TRP A 337 0.45 -19.60 -12.34
C TRP A 337 1.24 -18.31 -12.14
N THR A 338 2.46 -18.21 -12.67
CA THR A 338 3.34 -17.02 -12.60
C THR A 338 2.67 -15.82 -13.25
N ASP A 339 2.02 -16.06 -14.38
CA ASP A 339 1.41 -15.01 -15.21
C ASP A 339 0.02 -14.62 -14.68
N ARG A 340 -0.48 -15.35 -13.67
CA ARG A 340 -1.71 -15.02 -12.92
C ARG A 340 -1.44 -14.09 -11.73
N CYS A 341 -0.19 -13.84 -11.38
CA CYS A 341 0.21 -13.12 -10.18
C CYS A 341 0.00 -11.60 -10.32
N PHE A 342 -0.80 -11.01 -9.42
CA PHE A 342 -1.03 -9.56 -9.37
C PHE A 342 0.17 -8.77 -8.80
N CYS A 343 1.19 -9.46 -8.27
CA CYS A 343 2.34 -8.84 -7.61
C CYS A 343 3.52 -8.58 -8.56
N ASP A 344 3.52 -9.15 -9.77
CA ASP A 344 4.64 -9.05 -10.72
C ASP A 344 4.49 -7.91 -11.76
N SER A 345 3.30 -7.31 -11.87
CA SER A 345 3.04 -6.21 -12.80
C SER A 345 3.51 -4.87 -12.21
N CYS A 346 4.74 -4.48 -12.55
CA CYS A 346 5.25 -3.13 -12.26
C CYS A 346 5.04 -2.22 -13.48
N ASP A 347 4.29 -1.14 -13.30
CA ASP A 347 4.24 -0.01 -14.24
C ASP A 347 5.20 1.07 -13.72
N CYS A 348 6.48 0.99 -14.10
CA CYS A 348 7.50 1.99 -13.74
C CYS A 348 7.96 2.72 -15.01
N PRO A 349 7.72 4.04 -15.14
CA PRO A 349 8.09 4.81 -16.33
C PRO A 349 9.57 5.22 -16.44
N ASP A 350 10.36 5.21 -15.36
CA ASP A 350 11.74 5.74 -15.40
C ASP A 350 12.68 5.09 -14.36
N CYS A 351 13.90 4.78 -14.77
CA CYS A 351 14.96 4.08 -14.03
C CYS A 351 16.01 5.02 -13.40
N SER A 352 15.83 6.34 -13.52
CA SER A 352 16.82 7.36 -13.11
C SER A 352 16.99 7.55 -11.59
N GLY A 353 16.13 6.98 -10.75
CA GLY A 353 16.12 7.18 -9.28
C GLY A 353 16.77 6.07 -8.44
N CYS A 354 17.57 5.18 -9.04
CA CYS A 354 18.09 3.97 -8.36
C CYS A 354 19.42 4.18 -7.60
N CYS A 355 20.03 5.36 -7.66
CA CYS A 355 21.40 5.57 -7.17
C CYS A 355 21.52 5.88 -5.67
N ASP A 356 20.45 6.25 -4.96
CA ASP A 356 20.55 6.73 -3.57
C ASP A 356 20.75 5.60 -2.54
N CYS A 357 20.51 4.33 -2.89
CA CYS A 357 20.70 3.19 -1.96
C CYS A 357 22.17 2.78 -1.74
N CYS A 358 23.12 3.42 -2.43
CA CYS A 358 24.54 3.08 -2.38
C CYS A 358 25.39 4.05 -1.52
N SER A 359 24.77 5.01 -0.84
CA SER A 359 25.47 6.03 -0.04
C SER A 359 25.68 5.59 1.41
N GLY A 360 26.20 4.38 1.60
CA GLY A 360 26.66 3.88 2.90
C GLY A 360 28.04 3.26 2.72
N ASP A 361 29.03 3.85 3.36
CA ASP A 361 30.45 3.48 3.27
C ASP A 361 30.67 1.97 3.43
N GLY A 362 31.16 1.30 2.37
CA GLY A 362 31.76 -0.04 2.49
C GLY A 362 31.40 -1.11 1.45
N CYS A 363 30.53 -0.87 0.47
CA CYS A 363 30.07 -1.94 -0.45
C CYS A 363 30.77 -2.00 -1.82
N CYS A 364 31.98 -1.46 -1.96
CA CYS A 364 32.79 -1.62 -3.19
C CYS A 364 33.93 -2.62 -2.96
N SER A 365 33.60 -3.89 -2.74
CA SER A 365 34.55 -5.00 -2.84
C SER A 365 33.80 -6.31 -3.07
N GLY A 366 33.74 -6.77 -4.31
CA GLY A 366 33.25 -8.10 -4.65
C GLY A 366 32.25 -8.11 -5.80
N ASP A 367 32.67 -8.76 -6.87
CA ASP A 367 31.95 -9.06 -8.11
C ASP A 367 30.46 -9.38 -7.91
N GLY A 368 29.56 -8.61 -8.56
CA GLY A 368 28.15 -9.00 -8.61
C GLY A 368 27.07 -7.95 -8.89
N CYS A 369 27.39 -6.69 -9.22
CA CYS A 369 26.36 -5.73 -9.64
C CYS A 369 26.05 -5.86 -11.14
N CYS A 370 24.99 -6.59 -11.45
CA CYS A 370 24.37 -6.62 -12.78
C CYS A 370 23.72 -5.27 -13.11
N CYS A 371 24.50 -4.34 -13.67
CA CYS A 371 23.97 -3.28 -14.51
C CYS A 371 23.76 -3.87 -15.92
N GLY A 372 22.60 -4.48 -16.15
CA GLY A 372 22.19 -4.96 -17.48
C GLY A 372 21.50 -3.85 -18.27
N ASP A 373 22.24 -3.32 -19.24
CA ASP A 373 21.83 -2.64 -20.48
C ASP A 373 21.12 -1.27 -20.39
N GLY A 374 21.94 -0.22 -20.53
CA GLY A 374 21.52 1.02 -21.19
C GLY A 374 21.67 2.31 -20.38
N CYS A 375 22.86 2.61 -19.87
CA CYS A 375 23.21 4.00 -19.53
C CYS A 375 24.59 4.34 -20.13
N CYS A 376 24.58 5.38 -20.96
CA CYS A 376 25.72 5.95 -21.62
C CYS A 376 26.74 6.45 -20.58
N CYS A 377 27.84 5.72 -20.41
CA CYS A 377 29.08 6.32 -19.95
C CYS A 377 29.62 7.17 -21.12
N GLY A 378 29.17 8.42 -21.18
CA GLY A 378 29.87 9.44 -21.95
C GLY A 378 31.20 9.74 -21.26
N ASP A 379 32.27 9.46 -22.00
CA ASP A 379 33.61 10.04 -21.93
C ASP A 379 34.40 9.98 -20.60
N GLY A 380 35.36 9.05 -20.56
CA GLY A 380 36.68 9.34 -19.99
C GLY A 380 37.06 8.68 -18.66
N CYS A 381 37.10 7.36 -18.60
CA CYS A 381 37.93 6.64 -17.60
C CYS A 381 38.56 5.41 -18.25
N SER A 382 39.77 5.57 -18.76
CA SER A 382 40.70 4.50 -19.11
C SER A 382 41.28 3.91 -17.82
N CYS A 383 41.01 2.64 -17.53
CA CYS A 383 41.78 1.88 -16.55
C CYS A 383 42.23 0.56 -17.18
N ASP A 384 43.53 0.51 -17.51
CA ASP A 384 44.27 -0.65 -17.96
C ASP A 384 44.17 -1.79 -16.94
N CYS A 385 43.73 -2.97 -17.39
CA CYS A 385 43.81 -4.21 -16.64
C CYS A 385 45.15 -4.89 -16.95
N GLY A 386 46.15 -4.71 -16.08
CA GLY A 386 47.43 -5.41 -16.14
C GLY A 386 47.59 -6.39 -14.98
N SER A 387 47.53 -7.68 -15.30
CA SER A 387 47.94 -8.89 -14.53
C SER A 387 47.20 -9.24 -13.24
#